data_AF-A0A942QKJ8-F1
#
_entry.id   AF-A0A942QKJ8-F1
#
_cell.length_a   1.000
_cell.length_b   1.000
_cell.length_c   1.000
_cell.angle_alpha   90.00
_cell.angle_beta   90.00
_cell.angle_gamma   90.00
#
_symmetry.space_group_name_H-M   'P 1'
#
loop_
_entity.id
_entity.type
_entity.pdbx_description
1 polymer ?
#
loop_
_entity_poly.entity_id
_entity_poly.type
_entity_poly.pdbx_seq_one_letter_code
_entity_poly.pdbx_strand_id
1 'polypeptide(L)'
;RVLPIGGPGPAITPLDQAAMLERLTGQPVRIRHVPLALMHGIVATLTALGTISPRLAARAGLARIGRYYATQSMLVWNSATQSYDAEATPEFGSDRLEDHYAALLQGSVEDDRGAHAIF
;
A
#
# COMPACT_ATOMS: atom_id res chain seq x y z
N ARG A 1 -1.33 -15.30 20.12
CA ARG A 1 -2.60 -15.22 19.37
C ARG A 1 -2.39 -14.24 18.22
N VAL A 2 -2.68 -14.61 16.98
CA VAL A 2 -2.61 -13.70 15.82
C VAL A 2 -3.94 -12.92 15.77
N LEU A 3 -3.86 -11.60 15.60
CA LEU A 3 -5.05 -10.77 15.42
C LEU A 3 -5.39 -10.69 13.93
N PRO A 4 -6.68 -10.74 13.56
CA PRO A 4 -7.08 -10.48 12.18
C PRO A 4 -6.75 -9.02 11.80
N ILE A 5 -6.43 -8.81 10.53
CA ILE A 5 -6.12 -7.50 9.94
C ILE A 5 -6.90 -7.37 8.63
N GLY A 6 -7.27 -6.15 8.28
CA GLY A 6 -8.05 -5.86 7.08
C GLY A 6 -9.04 -4.71 7.32
N GLY A 7 -9.98 -4.57 6.40
CA GLY A 7 -11.14 -3.69 6.48
C GLY A 7 -12.36 -4.42 5.89
N PRO A 8 -13.57 -3.90 6.09
CA PRO A 8 -14.76 -4.40 5.43
C PRO A 8 -14.85 -3.96 3.97
N GLY A 9 -15.57 -4.74 3.18
CA GLY A 9 -15.77 -4.54 1.76
C GLY A 9 -14.69 -5.17 0.88
N PRO A 10 -14.89 -5.08 -0.45
CA PRO A 10 -14.02 -5.75 -1.41
C PRO A 10 -12.59 -5.21 -1.35
N ALA A 11 -11.63 -6.07 -1.70
CA ALA A 11 -10.25 -5.65 -1.85
C ALA A 11 -10.11 -4.51 -2.87
N ILE A 12 -9.33 -3.50 -2.50
CA ILE A 12 -9.20 -2.24 -3.26
C ILE A 12 -7.87 -2.25 -4.01
N THR A 13 -7.89 -2.01 -5.32
CA THR A 13 -6.67 -1.80 -6.10
C THR A 13 -6.20 -0.34 -6.03
N PRO A 14 -4.94 -0.03 -6.39
CA PRO A 14 -4.48 1.36 -6.48
C PRO A 14 -5.31 2.24 -7.44
N LEU A 15 -5.88 1.65 -8.49
CA LEU A 15 -6.76 2.37 -9.43
C LEU A 15 -8.15 2.62 -8.84
N ASP A 16 -8.69 1.67 -8.06
CA ASP A 16 -9.94 1.86 -7.34
C ASP A 16 -9.81 2.99 -6.30
N GLN A 17 -8.67 3.04 -5.62
CA GLN A 17 -8.35 4.10 -4.67
C GLN A 17 -8.18 5.46 -5.37
N ALA A 18 -7.57 5.50 -6.55
CA ALA A 18 -7.52 6.73 -7.36
C ALA A 18 -8.93 7.19 -7.73
N ALA A 19 -9.79 6.30 -8.24
CA ALA A 19 -11.18 6.62 -8.57
C ALA A 19 -11.98 7.05 -7.32
N MET A 20 -11.71 6.46 -6.16
CA MET A 20 -12.28 6.88 -4.88
C MET A 20 -11.89 8.32 -4.53
N LEU A 21 -10.60 8.66 -4.62
CA LEU A 21 -10.12 10.01 -4.37
C LEU A 21 -10.71 11.02 -5.36
N GLU A 22 -10.87 10.66 -6.62
CA GLU A 22 -11.53 11.52 -7.63
C GLU A 22 -12.98 11.83 -7.23
N ARG A 23 -13.75 10.83 -6.79
CA ARG A 23 -15.12 11.03 -6.31
C ARG A 23 -15.18 11.92 -5.07
N LEU A 24 -14.28 11.68 -4.10
CA LEU A 24 -14.27 12.41 -2.84
C LEU A 24 -13.82 13.87 -3.00
N THR A 25 -12.86 14.13 -3.89
CA THR A 25 -12.28 15.47 -4.08
C THR A 25 -12.93 16.27 -5.21
N GLY A 26 -13.68 15.62 -6.09
CA GLY A 26 -14.22 16.22 -7.31
C GLY A 26 -13.14 16.65 -8.31
N GLN A 27 -11.91 16.13 -8.19
CA GLN A 27 -10.77 16.48 -9.02
C GLN A 27 -10.12 15.23 -9.62
N PRO A 28 -9.62 15.30 -10.87
CA PRO A 28 -8.94 14.18 -11.49
C PRO A 28 -7.62 13.86 -10.77
N VAL A 29 -7.37 12.57 -10.52
CA VAL A 29 -6.14 12.08 -9.90
C VAL A 29 -5.13 11.76 -11.00
N ARG A 30 -3.95 12.39 -10.92
CA ARG A 30 -2.87 12.15 -11.88
C ARG A 30 -2.18 10.83 -11.57
N ILE A 31 -2.40 9.82 -12.41
CA ILE A 31 -1.82 8.49 -12.26
C ILE A 31 -0.56 8.36 -13.14
N ARG A 32 0.50 7.80 -12.59
CA ARG A 32 1.71 7.43 -13.34
C ARG A 32 2.10 5.99 -13.05
N HIS A 33 2.22 5.20 -14.10
CA HIS A 33 2.76 3.84 -14.01
C HIS A 33 4.28 3.90 -13.93
N VAL A 34 4.85 3.19 -12.97
CA VAL A 34 6.29 3.13 -12.73
C VAL A 34 6.76 1.69 -12.92
N PRO A 35 7.78 1.43 -13.76
CA PRO A 35 8.26 0.08 -13.99
C PRO A 35 8.94 -0.49 -12.74
N LEU A 36 8.72 -1.77 -12.45
CA LEU A 36 9.37 -2.46 -11.32
C LEU A 36 10.91 -2.41 -11.39
N ALA A 37 11.46 -2.36 -12.60
CA ALA A 37 12.90 -2.22 -12.83
C ALA A 37 13.49 -0.95 -12.16
N LEU A 38 12.72 0.13 -12.06
CA LEU A 38 13.14 1.32 -11.32
C LEU A 38 13.34 1.00 -9.83
N MET A 39 12.42 0.24 -9.23
CA MET A 39 12.56 -0.17 -7.83
C MET A 39 13.74 -1.11 -7.62
N HIS A 40 14.02 -2.01 -8.57
CA HIS A 40 15.23 -2.83 -8.54
C HIS A 40 16.50 -1.98 -8.55
N GLY A 41 16.57 -0.96 -9.42
CA GLY A 41 17.69 -0.03 -9.47
C GLY A 41 17.88 0.75 -8.17
N ILE A 42 16.78 1.26 -7.58
CA ILE A 42 16.82 1.96 -6.28
C ILE A 42 17.33 1.04 -5.18
N VAL A 43 16.78 -0.18 -5.07
CA VAL A 43 17.22 -1.17 -4.08
C VAL A 43 18.70 -1.50 -4.26
N ALA A 44 19.15 -1.80 -5.48
CA ALA A 44 20.53 -2.19 -5.76
C ALA A 44 21.52 -1.08 -5.40
N THR A 45 21.24 0.16 -5.85
CA THR A 45 22.10 1.32 -5.56
C THR A 45 22.16 1.63 -4.07
N LEU A 46 21.01 1.64 -3.37
CA LEU A 46 20.97 1.88 -1.93
C LEU A 46 21.66 0.76 -1.14
N THR A 47 21.55 -0.50 -1.57
CA THR A 47 22.25 -1.62 -0.95
C THR A 47 23.76 -1.48 -1.11
N ALA A 48 24.25 -1.13 -2.31
CA ALA A 48 25.67 -0.94 -2.55
C ALA A 48 26.24 0.20 -1.69
N LEU A 49 25.57 1.36 -1.67
CA LEU A 49 25.97 2.49 -0.84
C LEU A 49 25.73 2.26 0.67
N GLY A 50 24.84 1.33 1.03
CA GLY A 50 24.58 0.92 2.41
C GLY A 50 25.77 0.24 3.08
N THR A 51 26.72 -0.29 2.31
CA THR A 51 27.96 -0.89 2.85
C THR A 51 28.85 0.13 3.57
N ILE A 52 28.76 1.42 3.20
CA ILE A 52 29.54 2.52 3.77
C ILE A 52 28.71 3.44 4.68
N SER A 53 27.38 3.34 4.66
CA SER A 53 26.49 4.24 5.40
C SER A 53 25.29 3.48 6.00
N PRO A 54 25.19 3.39 7.34
CA PRO A 54 24.05 2.76 8.01
C PRO A 54 22.71 3.40 7.65
N ARG A 55 22.68 4.71 7.39
CA ARG A 55 21.46 5.42 6.97
C ARG A 55 20.98 4.94 5.60
N LEU A 56 21.90 4.70 4.67
CA LEU A 56 21.56 4.20 3.33
C LEU A 56 21.16 2.72 3.37
N ALA A 57 21.77 1.93 4.24
CA ALA A 57 21.34 0.55 4.50
C ALA A 57 19.87 0.50 5.00
N ALA A 58 19.49 1.41 5.91
CA ALA A 58 18.10 1.53 6.36
C ALA A 58 17.14 1.90 5.22
N ARG A 59 17.53 2.85 4.35
CA ARG A 59 16.77 3.21 3.14
C ARG A 59 16.66 2.06 2.14
N ALA A 60 17.69 1.22 2.01
CA ALA A 60 17.63 0.01 1.19
C ALA A 60 16.62 -1.00 1.75
N GLY A 61 16.55 -1.15 3.07
CA GLY A 61 15.51 -1.94 3.76
C GLY A 61 14.11 -1.43 3.43
N LEU A 62 13.90 -0.12 3.56
CA LEU A 62 12.65 0.55 3.23
C LEU A 62 12.23 0.34 1.76
N ALA A 63 13.17 0.49 0.83
CA ALA A 63 12.93 0.25 -0.59
C ALA A 63 12.56 -1.22 -0.89
N ARG A 64 13.13 -2.19 -0.16
CA ARG A 64 12.74 -3.60 -0.28
C ARG A 64 11.31 -3.85 0.21
N ILE A 65 10.88 -3.18 1.28
CA ILE A 65 9.49 -3.24 1.76
C ILE A 65 8.55 -2.70 0.68
N GLY A 66 8.85 -1.52 0.12
CA GLY A 66 8.05 -0.95 -0.99
C GLY A 66 7.96 -1.88 -2.20
N ARG A 67 9.09 -2.49 -2.61
CA ARG A 67 9.11 -3.48 -3.69
C ARG A 67 8.27 -4.73 -3.36
N TYR A 68 8.29 -5.19 -2.12
CA TYR A 68 7.49 -6.33 -1.69
C TYR A 68 6.00 -6.05 -1.90
N TYR A 69 5.49 -4.92 -1.40
CA TYR A 69 4.09 -4.53 -1.61
C TYR A 69 3.73 -4.31 -3.09
N ALA A 70 4.67 -3.86 -3.92
CA ALA A 70 4.44 -3.71 -5.35
C ALA A 70 4.34 -5.03 -6.13
N THR A 71 4.74 -6.17 -5.54
CA THR A 71 4.87 -7.45 -6.24
C THR A 71 4.16 -8.61 -5.57
N GLN A 72 3.70 -8.44 -4.34
CA GLN A 72 3.06 -9.48 -3.55
C GLN A 72 1.62 -9.08 -3.28
N SER A 73 0.70 -10.01 -3.55
CA SER A 73 -0.71 -9.82 -3.25
C SER A 73 -0.95 -10.06 -1.76
N MET A 74 -1.74 -9.18 -1.14
CA MET A 74 -2.20 -9.35 0.24
C MET A 74 -3.50 -10.17 0.33
N LEU A 75 -3.99 -10.67 -0.81
CA LEU A 75 -5.15 -11.56 -0.87
C LEU A 75 -4.76 -12.98 -0.48
N VAL A 76 -5.77 -13.76 -0.09
CA VAL A 76 -5.61 -15.19 0.15
C VAL A 76 -5.18 -15.90 -1.13
N TRP A 77 -4.17 -16.76 -1.01
CA TRP A 77 -3.78 -17.67 -2.08
C TRP A 77 -4.74 -18.86 -2.14
N ASN A 78 -5.37 -19.06 -3.30
CA ASN A 78 -6.19 -20.22 -3.58
C ASN A 78 -5.33 -21.30 -4.27
N SER A 79 -5.07 -22.39 -3.54
CA SER A 79 -4.23 -23.48 -4.03
C SER A 79 -4.87 -24.30 -5.15
N ALA A 80 -6.20 -24.32 -5.25
CA ALA A 80 -6.92 -25.07 -6.28
C ALA A 80 -6.84 -24.38 -7.64
N THR A 81 -6.94 -23.04 -7.66
CA THR A 81 -6.85 -22.23 -8.89
C THR A 81 -5.43 -21.73 -9.18
N GLN A 82 -4.50 -21.94 -8.25
CA GLN A 82 -3.14 -21.39 -8.29
C GLN A 82 -3.11 -19.87 -8.53
N SER A 83 -4.02 -19.17 -7.85
CA SER A 83 -4.16 -17.72 -7.99
C SER A 83 -4.57 -17.09 -6.67
N TYR A 84 -4.40 -15.78 -6.56
CA TYR A 84 -4.95 -15.00 -5.45
C TYR A 84 -6.46 -14.79 -5.63
N ASP A 85 -7.21 -14.86 -4.53
CA ASP A 85 -8.67 -14.85 -4.51
C ASP A 85 -9.20 -13.75 -3.59
N ALA A 86 -9.81 -12.72 -4.19
CA ALA A 86 -10.35 -11.58 -3.45
C ALA A 86 -11.59 -11.95 -2.63
N GLU A 87 -12.47 -12.80 -3.18
CA GLU A 87 -13.74 -13.17 -2.54
C GLU A 87 -13.50 -14.12 -1.36
N ALA A 88 -12.45 -14.94 -1.42
CA ALA A 88 -12.03 -15.78 -0.31
C ALA A 88 -11.18 -15.04 0.75
N THR A 89 -10.79 -13.78 0.49
CA THR A 89 -9.96 -13.02 1.44
C THR A 89 -10.81 -12.53 2.61
N PRO A 90 -10.49 -12.88 3.87
CA PRO A 90 -11.28 -12.47 5.01
C PRO A 90 -11.30 -10.96 5.21
N GLU A 91 -12.49 -10.43 5.44
CA GLU A 91 -12.72 -9.05 5.86
C GLU A 91 -12.70 -8.95 7.39
N PHE A 92 -12.36 -7.78 7.91
CA PHE A 92 -12.36 -7.52 9.35
C PHE A 92 -12.73 -6.08 9.68
N GLY A 93 -13.41 -5.87 10.82
CA GLY A 93 -13.77 -4.54 11.32
C GLY A 93 -14.97 -3.92 10.61
N SER A 94 -15.20 -2.63 10.88
CA SER A 94 -16.31 -1.82 10.33
C SER A 94 -15.84 -0.56 9.62
N ASP A 95 -14.56 -0.21 9.72
CA ASP A 95 -14.02 1.06 9.23
C ASP A 95 -13.56 0.93 7.78
N ARG A 96 -14.17 1.70 6.87
CA ARG A 96 -13.79 1.71 5.44
C ARG A 96 -12.76 2.79 5.15
N LEU A 97 -11.89 2.52 4.19
CA LEU A 97 -10.89 3.49 3.72
C LEU A 97 -11.52 4.79 3.18
N GLU A 98 -12.62 4.67 2.45
CA GLU A 98 -13.36 5.81 1.88
C GLU A 98 -13.89 6.74 2.97
N ASP A 99 -14.43 6.17 4.05
CA ASP A 99 -15.00 6.93 5.16
C ASP A 99 -13.89 7.69 5.90
N HIS A 100 -12.73 7.06 6.08
CA HIS A 100 -11.55 7.71 6.65
C HIS A 100 -11.07 8.88 5.79
N TYR A 101 -11.01 8.73 4.46
CA TYR A 101 -10.66 9.83 3.57
C TYR A 101 -11.69 10.96 3.56
N ALA A 102 -12.99 10.64 3.61
CA ALA A 102 -14.03 11.64 3.73
C ALA A 102 -13.89 12.45 5.04
N ALA A 103 -13.61 11.78 6.16
CA ALA A 103 -13.37 12.41 7.45
C ALA A 103 -12.11 13.31 7.44
N LEU A 104 -11.02 12.87 6.81
CA LEU A 104 -9.80 13.69 6.62
C LEU A 104 -10.09 14.96 5.82
N LEU A 105 -10.84 14.86 4.73
CA LEU A 105 -11.21 16.01 3.88
C LEU A 105 -12.13 17.00 4.60
N GLN A 106 -12.98 16.51 5.51
CA GLN A 106 -13.82 17.35 6.37
C GLN A 106 -13.06 17.99 7.54
N GLY A 107 -11.83 17.52 7.82
CA GLY A 107 -11.04 17.94 8.97
C GLY A 107 -11.56 17.41 10.31
N SER A 108 -12.38 16.35 10.30
CA SER A 108 -12.90 15.73 11.53
C SER A 108 -11.93 14.74 12.17
N VAL A 109 -10.88 14.35 11.44
CA VAL A 109 -9.76 13.52 11.92
C VAL A 109 -8.44 14.09 11.40
N GLU A 110 -7.36 13.86 12.14
CA GLU A 110 -6.00 14.23 11.75
C GLU A 110 -5.26 13.03 11.12
N ASP A 111 -4.22 13.30 10.31
CA ASP A 111 -3.32 12.26 9.80
C ASP A 111 -2.22 11.96 10.83
N ASP A 112 -2.41 10.90 11.62
CA ASP A 112 -1.49 10.46 12.67
C ASP A 112 -0.52 9.34 12.21
N ARG A 113 -0.30 9.19 10.89
CA ARG A 113 0.60 8.13 10.41
C ARG A 113 2.07 8.37 10.75
N GLY A 114 2.45 9.60 11.13
CA GLY A 114 3.82 9.93 11.57
C GLY A 114 4.90 9.44 10.59
N ALA A 115 5.85 8.64 11.10
CA ALA A 115 6.93 8.06 10.28
C ALA A 115 6.44 7.10 9.18
N HIS A 116 5.20 6.62 9.28
CA HIS A 116 4.57 5.70 8.31
C HIS A 116 3.82 6.44 7.20
N ALA A 117 3.72 7.77 7.22
CA ALA A 117 3.04 8.56 6.19
C ALA A 117 3.63 8.37 4.77
N ILE A 118 4.81 7.75 4.67
CA ILE A 118 5.44 7.41 3.39
C ILE A 118 4.76 6.24 2.67
N PHE A 119 3.95 5.45 3.38
CA PHE A 119 3.26 4.25 2.90
C PHE A 119 1.77 4.52 2.70
#